data_AF-A0A2S2NM28-F1
#
_entry.id   AF-A0A2S2NM28-F1
#
_cell.length_a   1.000
_cell.length_b   1.000
_cell.length_c   1.000
_cell.angle_alpha   90.00
_cell.angle_beta   90.00
_cell.angle_gamma   90.00
#
_symmetry.space_group_name_H-M   'P 1'
#
loop_
_entity.id
_entity.type
_entity.pdbx_description
1 polymer ?
#
loop_
_entity_poly.entity_id
_entity_poly.type
_entity_poly.pdbx_seq_one_letter_code
_entity_poly.pdbx_strand_id
1 'polypeptide(L)'
;SMTILLSHRHDQLIDFTNNLLIYFVQKFGELYGDEFMSHNIHSLLHLCDDYKNYGPLDNCSCFPFENFMQVLKKMVRSNAKPLEQVIKRYEEYLTFNKSHNKNLLTTCNTDFRKPHTDGLLIQDCSSPQFKIYSGNNVLINIKSSANCFIGGCINGSDLLIMKVLNICYNSVKKKKNVFICKNFNTKEPFY
;
A
#
# COMPACT_ATOMS: atom_id res chain seq x y z
N SER A 1 -25.33 -6.84 -2.35
CA SER A 1 -23.92 -6.55 -2.60
C SER A 1 -23.07 -7.39 -1.66
N MET A 2 -21.99 -8.04 -2.14
CA MET A 2 -21.05 -8.84 -1.33
C MET A 2 -20.31 -8.02 -0.25
N THR A 3 -20.43 -6.68 -0.26
CA THR A 3 -19.79 -5.75 0.67
C THR A 3 -19.96 -6.10 2.15
N ILE A 4 -21.07 -6.75 2.51
CA ILE A 4 -21.35 -7.17 3.89
C ILE A 4 -20.27 -8.14 4.40
N LEU A 5 -19.78 -9.04 3.54
CA LEU A 5 -18.79 -10.06 3.89
C LEU A 5 -17.34 -9.61 3.65
N LEU A 6 -17.11 -8.33 3.32
CA LEU A 6 -15.78 -7.78 3.09
C LEU A 6 -15.23 -6.98 4.29
N SER A 7 -16.01 -6.80 5.36
CA SER A 7 -15.54 -6.08 6.54
C SER A 7 -16.35 -6.40 7.79
N HIS A 8 -15.70 -6.28 8.95
CA HIS A 8 -16.34 -6.45 10.27
C HIS A 8 -17.43 -5.41 10.60
N ARG A 9 -17.60 -4.37 9.78
CA ARG A 9 -18.57 -3.30 10.04
C ARG A 9 -20.02 -3.78 10.02
N HIS A 10 -20.29 -4.92 9.39
CA HIS A 10 -21.63 -5.42 9.14
C HIS A 10 -21.86 -6.81 9.75
N ASP A 11 -21.10 -7.18 10.79
CA ASP A 11 -21.19 -8.53 11.38
C ASP A 11 -22.60 -8.87 11.87
N GLN A 12 -23.34 -7.87 12.35
CA GLN A 12 -24.75 -7.99 12.74
C GLN A 12 -25.71 -8.38 11.59
N LEU A 13 -25.29 -8.27 10.33
CA LEU A 13 -26.07 -8.63 9.15
C LEU A 13 -25.72 -10.00 8.58
N ILE A 14 -24.78 -10.74 9.19
CA ILE A 14 -24.30 -12.03 8.66
C ILE A 14 -25.44 -13.04 8.55
N ASP A 15 -26.23 -13.23 9.61
CA ASP A 15 -27.31 -14.23 9.59
C ASP A 15 -28.42 -13.84 8.61
N PHE A 16 -28.70 -12.54 8.47
CA PHE A 16 -29.61 -12.03 7.43
C PHE A 16 -29.06 -12.31 6.02
N THR A 17 -27.76 -12.09 5.81
CA THR A 17 -27.08 -12.37 4.54
C THR A 17 -27.12 -13.85 4.21
N ASN A 18 -26.94 -14.73 5.19
CA ASN A 18 -27.04 -16.18 5.02
C ASN A 18 -28.42 -16.59 4.50
N ASN A 19 -29.49 -16.05 5.11
CA ASN A 19 -30.86 -16.31 4.67
C ASN A 19 -31.11 -15.81 3.23
N LEU A 20 -30.55 -14.66 2.86
CA LEU A 20 -30.65 -14.13 1.49
C LEU A 20 -29.92 -15.01 0.48
N LEU A 21 -28.73 -15.54 0.82
CA LEU A 21 -27.97 -16.44 -0.04
C LEU A 21 -28.71 -17.77 -0.24
N ILE A 22 -29.28 -18.35 0.83
CA ILE A 22 -30.13 -19.54 0.75
C ILE A 22 -31.32 -19.29 -0.17
N TYR A 23 -32.03 -18.17 0.03
CA TYR A 23 -33.18 -17.81 -0.79
C TYR A 23 -32.79 -17.62 -2.26
N PHE A 24 -31.67 -16.96 -2.53
CA PHE A 24 -31.15 -16.77 -3.89
C PHE A 24 -30.88 -18.11 -4.58
N VAL A 25 -30.19 -19.03 -3.92
CA VAL A 25 -29.84 -20.34 -4.47
C VAL A 25 -31.10 -21.17 -4.77
N GLN A 26 -32.09 -21.14 -3.86
CA GLN A 26 -33.38 -21.81 -4.09
C GLN A 26 -34.12 -21.24 -5.30
N LYS A 27 -34.21 -19.90 -5.40
CA LYS A 27 -34.89 -19.24 -6.52
C LYS A 27 -34.15 -19.40 -7.84
N PHE A 28 -32.82 -19.48 -7.81
CA PHE A 28 -32.03 -19.77 -8.99
C PHE A 28 -32.40 -21.14 -9.58
N GLY A 29 -32.48 -22.18 -8.74
CA GLY A 29 -32.91 -23.51 -9.18
C GLY A 29 -34.33 -23.53 -9.75
N GLU A 30 -35.28 -22.84 -9.10
CA GLU A 30 -36.67 -22.74 -9.60
C GLU A 30 -36.77 -22.04 -10.96
N LEU A 31 -35.98 -20.99 -11.20
CA LEU A 31 -36.08 -20.15 -12.40
C LEU A 31 -35.31 -20.70 -13.59
N TYR A 32 -34.14 -21.28 -13.33
CA TYR A 32 -33.23 -21.71 -14.40
C TYR A 32 -33.17 -23.22 -14.57
N GLY A 33 -33.55 -24.01 -13.57
CA GLY A 33 -33.46 -25.46 -13.58
C GLY A 33 -32.20 -25.97 -12.87
N ASP A 34 -32.30 -27.18 -12.32
CA ASP A 34 -31.23 -27.84 -11.57
C ASP A 34 -29.99 -28.12 -12.43
N GLU A 35 -30.15 -28.23 -13.75
CA GLU A 35 -29.03 -28.41 -14.68
C GLU A 35 -28.05 -27.22 -14.71
N PHE A 36 -28.48 -26.03 -14.28
CA PHE A 36 -27.64 -24.84 -14.16
C PHE A 36 -27.10 -24.61 -12.74
N MET A 37 -27.44 -25.49 -11.78
CA MET A 37 -26.92 -25.46 -10.40
C MET A 37 -25.47 -25.94 -10.34
N SER A 38 -24.58 -25.14 -10.93
CA SER A 38 -23.14 -25.39 -10.89
C SER A 38 -22.58 -25.30 -9.47
N HIS A 39 -21.37 -25.83 -9.28
CA HIS A 39 -20.61 -25.71 -8.04
C HIS A 39 -20.55 -24.26 -7.54
N ASN A 40 -20.35 -23.28 -8.43
CA ASN A 40 -20.26 -21.87 -8.06
C ASN A 40 -21.54 -21.33 -7.42
N ILE A 41 -22.71 -21.81 -7.85
CA ILE A 41 -23.99 -21.41 -7.23
C ILE A 41 -24.13 -22.06 -5.86
N HIS A 42 -23.80 -23.35 -5.74
CA HIS A 42 -23.82 -24.05 -4.46
C HIS A 42 -22.85 -23.45 -3.44
N SER A 43 -21.65 -23.04 -3.87
CA SER A 43 -20.64 -22.42 -3.01
C SER A 43 -21.13 -21.15 -2.30
N LEU A 44 -22.15 -20.46 -2.84
CA LEU A 44 -22.71 -19.28 -2.19
C LEU A 44 -23.32 -19.58 -0.81
N LEU A 45 -23.78 -20.81 -0.59
CA LEU A 45 -24.33 -21.23 0.71
C LEU A 45 -23.27 -21.27 1.82
N HIS A 46 -22.00 -21.46 1.46
CA HIS A 46 -20.90 -21.62 2.42
C HIS A 46 -20.18 -20.29 2.73
N LEU A 47 -20.48 -19.21 1.99
CA LEU A 47 -19.78 -17.92 2.14
C LEU A 47 -19.88 -17.32 3.55
N CYS A 48 -21.04 -17.45 4.19
CA CYS A 48 -21.22 -16.96 5.56
C CYS A 48 -20.45 -17.80 6.58
N ASP A 49 -20.30 -19.11 6.34
CA ASP A 49 -19.50 -19.99 7.18
C ASP A 49 -18.00 -19.72 6.99
N ASP A 50 -17.56 -19.50 5.75
CA ASP A 50 -16.20 -19.07 5.44
C ASP A 50 -15.87 -17.74 6.13
N TYR A 51 -16.80 -16.78 6.12
CA TYR A 51 -16.63 -15.53 6.84
C TYR A 51 -16.50 -15.74 8.36
N LYS A 52 -17.33 -16.61 8.94
CA LYS A 52 -17.27 -16.93 10.38
C LYS A 52 -15.95 -17.59 10.77
N ASN A 53 -15.35 -18.39 9.88
CA ASN A 53 -14.11 -19.11 10.11
C ASN A 53 -12.84 -18.26 9.86
N TYR A 54 -12.84 -17.43 8.82
CA TYR A 54 -11.64 -16.72 8.33
C TYR A 54 -11.74 -15.18 8.40
N GLY A 55 -12.90 -14.65 8.80
CA GLY A 55 -13.20 -13.23 8.80
C GLY A 55 -13.56 -12.70 7.40
N PRO A 56 -13.31 -11.41 7.11
CA PRO A 56 -13.53 -10.82 5.79
C PRO A 56 -13.00 -11.68 4.65
N LEU A 57 -13.80 -11.85 3.60
CA LEU A 57 -13.48 -12.77 2.49
C LEU A 57 -12.16 -12.44 1.79
N ASP A 58 -11.68 -11.19 1.89
CA ASP A 58 -10.36 -10.80 1.39
C ASP A 58 -9.23 -11.63 2.03
N ASN A 59 -9.40 -12.07 3.29
CA ASN A 59 -8.44 -12.89 4.03
C ASN A 59 -8.27 -14.30 3.46
N CYS A 60 -9.31 -14.84 2.82
CA CYS A 60 -9.31 -16.15 2.18
C CYS A 60 -9.36 -16.08 0.65
N SER A 61 -9.26 -14.87 0.08
CA SER A 61 -9.29 -14.65 -1.36
C SER A 61 -7.99 -15.07 -2.04
N CYS A 62 -8.10 -15.54 -3.29
CA CYS A 62 -6.93 -15.85 -4.12
C CYS A 62 -6.36 -14.64 -4.88
N PHE A 63 -6.97 -13.45 -4.75
CA PHE A 63 -6.56 -12.26 -5.49
C PHE A 63 -5.08 -11.88 -5.32
N PRO A 64 -4.48 -11.94 -4.11
CA PRO A 64 -3.06 -11.64 -3.95
C PRO A 64 -2.18 -12.58 -4.79
N PHE A 65 -2.53 -13.86 -4.86
CA PHE A 65 -1.81 -14.86 -5.64
C PHE A 65 -2.00 -14.67 -7.15
N GLU A 66 -3.23 -14.37 -7.59
CA GLU A 66 -3.53 -14.07 -8.99
C GLU A 66 -2.78 -12.82 -9.49
N ASN A 67 -2.75 -11.77 -8.67
CA ASN A 67 -1.99 -10.57 -8.95
C ASN A 67 -0.48 -10.88 -9.08
N PHE A 68 0.06 -11.68 -8.15
CA PHE A 68 1.46 -12.09 -8.18
C PHE A 68 1.79 -13.05 -9.34
N MET A 69 0.82 -13.83 -9.82
CA MET A 69 0.99 -14.73 -10.97
C MET A 69 1.46 -13.98 -12.23
N GLN A 70 1.07 -12.71 -12.40
CA GLN A 70 1.56 -11.88 -13.50
C GLN A 70 3.07 -11.64 -13.43
N VAL A 71 3.62 -11.51 -12.23
CA VAL A 71 5.06 -11.37 -12.00
C VAL A 71 5.79 -12.66 -12.38
N LEU A 72 5.28 -13.81 -11.92
CA LEU A 72 5.85 -15.12 -12.25
C LEU A 72 5.81 -15.38 -13.75
N LYS A 73 4.70 -15.07 -14.43
CA LYS A 73 4.57 -15.21 -15.89
C LYS A 73 5.63 -14.40 -16.65
N LYS A 74 5.97 -13.20 -16.19
CA LYS A 74 7.03 -12.37 -16.81
C LYS A 74 8.43 -12.95 -16.65
N MET A 75 8.67 -13.78 -15.64
CA MET A 75 9.96 -14.45 -15.43
C MET A 75 10.16 -15.65 -16.38
N VAL A 76 9.06 -16.24 -16.87
CA VAL A 76 9.09 -17.35 -17.83
C VAL A 76 9.10 -16.80 -19.25
N ARG A 77 10.21 -17.01 -19.98
CA ARG A 77 10.38 -16.55 -21.37
C ARG A 77 10.17 -17.64 -22.41
N SER A 78 10.19 -18.90 -22.01
CA SER A 78 9.93 -20.05 -22.88
C SER A 78 9.35 -21.23 -22.08
N ASN A 79 8.77 -22.19 -22.79
CA ASN A 79 8.19 -23.40 -22.16
C ASN A 79 9.25 -24.37 -21.62
N ALA A 80 10.53 -24.17 -21.94
CA ALA A 80 11.60 -25.06 -21.52
C ALA A 80 12.02 -24.75 -20.08
N LYS A 81 11.85 -25.70 -19.16
CA LYS A 81 12.31 -25.58 -17.76
C LYS A 81 11.81 -24.30 -17.05
N PRO A 82 10.49 -24.05 -16.99
CA PRO A 82 9.93 -22.80 -16.47
C PRO A 82 10.32 -22.52 -15.01
N LEU A 83 10.38 -23.56 -14.17
CA LEU A 83 10.79 -23.42 -12.77
C LEU A 83 12.25 -22.93 -12.65
N GLU A 84 13.18 -23.53 -13.39
CA GLU A 84 14.58 -23.08 -13.41
C GLU A 84 14.71 -21.63 -13.89
N GLN A 85 13.90 -21.21 -14.87
CA GLN A 85 13.88 -19.83 -15.33
C GLN A 85 13.45 -18.86 -14.23
N VAL A 86 12.37 -19.19 -13.51
CA VAL A 86 11.87 -18.37 -12.39
C VAL A 86 12.92 -18.26 -11.30
N ILE A 87 13.53 -19.38 -10.89
CA ILE A 87 14.56 -19.40 -9.84
C ILE A 87 15.75 -18.52 -10.23
N LYS A 88 16.32 -18.71 -11.43
CA LYS A 88 17.47 -17.91 -11.91
C LYS A 88 17.14 -16.41 -11.98
N ARG A 89 15.96 -16.06 -12.49
CA ARG A 89 15.51 -14.65 -12.55
C ARG A 89 15.33 -14.04 -11.16
N TYR A 90 14.81 -14.83 -10.21
CA TYR A 90 14.66 -14.40 -8.83
C TYR A 90 16.01 -14.20 -8.13
N GLU A 91 16.96 -15.10 -8.33
CA GLU A 91 18.34 -14.97 -7.84
C GLU A 91 19.05 -13.74 -8.42
N GLU A 92 18.89 -13.49 -9.72
CA GLU A 92 19.37 -12.25 -10.36
C GLU A 92 18.77 -11.01 -9.68
N TYR A 93 17.44 -10.97 -9.50
CA TYR A 93 16.76 -9.88 -8.81
C TYR A 93 17.33 -9.64 -7.40
N LEU A 94 17.52 -10.69 -6.61
CA LEU A 94 18.12 -10.57 -5.28
C LEU A 94 19.57 -10.07 -5.33
N THR A 95 20.35 -10.50 -6.33
CA THR A 95 21.75 -10.12 -6.49
C THR A 95 21.89 -8.66 -6.90
N PHE A 96 21.11 -8.19 -7.88
CA PHE A 96 21.10 -6.79 -8.31
C PHE A 96 20.56 -5.85 -7.21
N ASN A 97 19.57 -6.30 -6.44
CA ASN A 97 19.06 -5.52 -5.31
C ASN A 97 19.95 -5.58 -4.05
N LYS A 98 20.84 -6.57 -3.95
CA LYS A 98 21.86 -6.63 -2.87
C LYS A 98 22.94 -5.55 -3.02
N SER A 99 23.10 -4.93 -4.19
CA SER A 99 24.21 -4.01 -4.46
C SER A 99 24.07 -2.59 -3.86
N HIS A 100 23.17 -2.37 -2.91
CA HIS A 100 23.16 -1.15 -2.07
C HIS A 100 23.06 -1.40 -0.55
N ASN A 101 23.09 -2.66 -0.09
CA ASN A 101 22.97 -3.00 1.34
C ASN A 101 24.20 -3.74 1.89
N LYS A 102 25.40 -3.32 1.48
CA LYS A 102 26.64 -3.60 2.22
C LYS A 102 27.23 -2.27 2.65
N ASN A 103 26.66 -1.70 3.73
CA ASN A 103 27.19 -0.68 4.66
C ASN A 103 26.07 0.08 5.42
N LEU A 104 24.92 -0.53 5.74
CA LEU A 104 23.85 0.16 6.49
C LEU A 104 24.00 0.01 8.01
N LEU A 105 25.19 0.27 8.55
CA LEU A 105 25.37 0.52 10.00
C LEU A 105 26.39 1.62 10.34
N THR A 106 27.01 2.30 9.37
CA THR A 106 27.90 3.44 9.67
C THR A 106 27.87 4.44 8.52
N THR A 107 27.40 5.66 8.83
CA THR A 107 27.21 6.86 7.98
C THR A 107 26.00 6.84 7.04
N CYS A 108 24.83 7.22 7.55
CA CYS A 108 23.74 7.77 6.77
C CYS A 108 24.18 9.13 6.18
N ASN A 109 24.65 9.15 4.93
CA ASN A 109 24.89 10.43 4.25
C ASN A 109 23.53 11.06 3.92
N THR A 110 23.10 11.99 4.76
CA THR A 110 21.98 12.89 4.47
C THR A 110 22.46 13.95 3.48
N ASP A 111 21.94 13.90 2.27
CA ASP A 111 22.28 14.83 1.20
C ASP A 111 21.16 15.84 0.98
N PHE A 112 21.53 17.11 0.88
CA PHE A 112 20.66 18.21 0.49
C PHE A 112 21.13 18.74 -0.87
N ARG A 113 20.26 18.69 -1.88
CA ARG A 113 20.61 18.94 -3.28
C ARG A 113 19.73 20.02 -3.89
N LYS A 114 20.21 20.60 -5.00
CA LYS A 114 19.54 21.67 -5.76
C LYS A 114 19.26 22.90 -4.87
N PRO A 115 20.31 23.65 -4.48
CA PRO A 115 20.15 24.85 -3.68
C PRO A 115 19.28 25.87 -4.41
N HIS A 116 18.55 26.68 -3.66
CA HIS A 116 17.69 27.72 -4.21
C HIS A 116 17.44 28.86 -3.20
N THR A 117 16.81 29.93 -3.67
CA THR A 117 16.48 31.13 -2.88
C THR A 117 15.02 31.56 -3.02
N ASP A 118 14.25 30.87 -3.86
CA ASP A 118 12.84 31.15 -4.20
C ASP A 118 11.82 30.50 -3.24
N GLY A 119 12.28 29.92 -2.12
CA GLY A 119 11.41 29.24 -1.16
C GLY A 119 10.91 30.13 -0.03
N LEU A 120 9.74 29.79 0.51
CA LEU A 120 9.17 30.43 1.70
C LEU A 120 10.09 30.20 2.90
N LEU A 121 10.47 31.27 3.60
CA LEU A 121 11.14 31.23 4.90
C LEU A 121 10.17 31.70 5.98
N ILE A 122 9.96 30.88 7.00
CA ILE A 122 9.19 31.24 8.19
C ILE A 122 10.15 31.76 9.28
N GLN A 123 9.60 32.26 10.38
CA GLN A 123 10.39 32.75 11.52
C GLN A 123 11.43 31.70 11.94
N ASP A 124 12.66 32.16 12.19
CA ASP A 124 13.85 31.35 12.54
C ASP A 124 14.43 30.45 11.44
N CYS A 125 13.89 30.51 10.21
CA CYS A 125 14.43 29.80 9.05
C CYS A 125 15.24 30.73 8.15
N SER A 126 16.37 30.24 7.65
CA SER A 126 17.32 30.98 6.84
C SER A 126 17.91 30.11 5.72
N SER A 127 18.70 30.74 4.84
CA SER A 127 19.51 30.04 3.84
C SER A 127 20.63 29.22 4.50
N PRO A 128 21.13 28.15 3.86
CA PRO A 128 20.78 27.66 2.52
C PRO A 128 19.42 26.94 2.46
N GLN A 129 18.75 27.02 1.30
CA GLN A 129 17.53 26.29 1.01
C GLN A 129 17.77 25.26 -0.10
N PHE A 130 17.03 24.14 -0.11
CA PHE A 130 17.22 23.01 -1.01
C PHE A 130 15.91 22.46 -1.54
N LYS A 131 15.91 22.03 -2.82
CA LYS A 131 14.73 21.42 -3.44
C LYS A 131 14.62 19.92 -3.18
N ILE A 132 15.74 19.27 -2.85
CA ILE A 132 15.81 17.81 -2.71
C ILE A 132 16.52 17.42 -1.42
N TYR A 133 15.94 16.47 -0.69
CA TYR A 133 16.58 15.72 0.38
C TYR A 133 16.68 14.24 -0.03
N SER A 134 17.82 13.62 0.28
CA SER A 134 18.02 12.18 0.14
C SER A 134 18.71 11.64 1.38
N GLY A 135 18.11 10.66 2.03
CA GLY A 135 18.68 10.01 3.21
C GLY A 135 17.78 8.88 3.70
N ASN A 136 18.38 7.87 4.34
CA ASN A 136 17.67 6.72 4.91
C ASN A 136 16.69 6.04 3.93
N ASN A 137 17.10 5.85 2.66
CA ASN A 137 16.26 5.34 1.57
C ASN A 137 15.00 6.17 1.24
N VAL A 138 14.90 7.38 1.76
CA VAL A 138 13.83 8.34 1.46
C VAL A 138 14.37 9.41 0.51
N LEU A 139 13.57 9.73 -0.51
CA LEU A 139 13.84 10.84 -1.42
C LEU A 139 12.66 11.81 -1.38
N ILE A 140 12.94 13.05 -0.98
CA ILE A 140 11.97 14.14 -0.94
C ILE A 140 12.35 15.15 -2.02
N ASN A 141 11.40 15.50 -2.87
CA ASN A 141 11.55 16.55 -3.89
C ASN A 141 10.34 17.49 -3.83
N ILE A 142 10.58 18.74 -3.44
CA ILE A 142 9.51 19.72 -3.21
C ILE A 142 8.68 20.04 -4.47
N LYS A 143 9.20 19.76 -5.66
CA LYS A 143 8.50 19.95 -6.94
C LYS A 143 7.77 18.70 -7.44
N SER A 144 7.96 17.54 -6.80
CA SER A 144 7.30 16.29 -7.22
C SER A 144 5.83 16.28 -6.81
N SER A 145 4.96 15.68 -7.63
CA SER A 145 3.56 15.44 -7.28
C SER A 145 3.36 14.30 -6.27
N ALA A 146 4.32 13.39 -6.13
CA ALA A 146 4.24 12.23 -5.24
C ALA A 146 5.30 12.26 -4.13
N ASN A 147 6.54 12.64 -4.45
CA ASN A 147 7.67 12.60 -3.51
C ASN A 147 7.81 13.90 -2.69
N CYS A 148 6.73 14.66 -2.51
CA CYS A 148 6.73 15.88 -1.69
C CYS A 148 5.95 15.72 -0.38
N PHE A 149 5.52 14.51 -0.03
CA PHE A 149 4.76 14.24 1.18
C PHE A 149 5.60 13.45 2.19
N ILE A 150 5.42 13.76 3.48
CA ILE A 150 5.98 13.01 4.60
C ILE A 150 4.85 12.68 5.57
N GLY A 151 4.97 11.51 6.22
CA GLY A 151 4.00 11.03 7.19
C GLY A 151 4.68 10.60 8.49
N GLY A 152 3.98 10.74 9.61
CA GLY A 152 4.44 10.25 10.91
C GLY A 152 3.29 10.16 11.90
N CYS A 153 3.48 9.40 12.98
CA CYS A 153 2.49 9.27 14.04
C CYS A 153 2.87 10.18 15.21
N ILE A 154 1.93 11.00 15.68
CA ILE A 154 2.06 11.69 16.97
C ILE A 154 1.33 10.84 18.00
N ASN A 155 2.00 10.45 19.08
CA ASN A 155 1.44 9.66 20.18
C ASN A 155 0.85 8.28 19.81
N GLY A 156 1.19 7.74 18.63
CA GLY A 156 0.90 6.35 18.24
C GLY A 156 -0.47 6.08 17.61
N SER A 157 -1.43 7.00 17.68
CA SER A 157 -2.78 6.79 17.11
C SER A 157 -3.04 7.56 15.82
N ASP A 158 -2.51 8.79 15.71
CA ASP A 158 -2.95 9.72 14.66
C ASP A 158 -1.86 9.87 13.59
N LEU A 159 -2.15 9.36 12.39
CA LEU A 159 -1.31 9.54 11.21
C LEU A 159 -1.34 11.01 10.77
N LEU A 160 -0.24 11.73 10.92
CA LEU A 160 -0.03 13.07 10.38
C LEU A 160 0.55 12.96 8.97
N ILE A 161 -0.08 13.62 7.99
CA ILE A 161 0.44 13.73 6.62
C ILE A 161 0.73 15.21 6.38
N MET A 162 1.91 15.49 5.84
CA MET A 162 2.35 16.86 5.57
C MET A 162 3.00 16.96 4.19
N LYS A 163 2.73 18.05 3.47
CA LYS A 163 3.42 18.39 2.23
C LYS A 163 4.65 19.24 2.52
N VAL A 164 5.83 18.80 2.10
CA VAL A 164 7.07 19.56 2.20
C VAL A 164 7.07 20.67 1.15
N LEU A 165 7.10 21.91 1.62
CA LEU A 165 7.13 23.11 0.79
C LEU A 165 8.55 23.63 0.57
N ASN A 166 9.41 23.47 1.58
CA ASN A 166 10.79 23.94 1.53
C ASN A 166 11.69 23.12 2.46
N ILE A 167 12.99 23.12 2.17
CA ILE A 167 14.03 22.51 3.00
C ILE A 167 15.06 23.60 3.27
N CYS A 168 15.20 24.06 4.50
CA CYS A 168 16.01 25.24 4.80
C CYS A 168 16.75 25.09 6.12
N TYR A 169 17.66 26.00 6.40
CA TYR A 169 18.40 26.01 7.64
C TYR A 169 17.59 26.65 8.77
N ASN A 170 17.68 26.13 9.99
CA ASN A 170 17.09 26.78 11.17
C ASN A 170 18.19 27.40 12.05
N SER A 171 18.11 28.71 12.25
CA SER A 171 19.12 29.49 12.97
C SER A 171 19.07 29.29 14.49
N VAL A 172 17.92 28.90 15.04
CA VAL A 172 17.69 28.81 16.50
C VAL A 172 17.80 27.36 17.01
N LYS A 173 17.31 26.37 16.25
CA LYS A 173 17.38 24.96 16.60
C LYS A 173 18.62 24.28 16.03
N LYS A 174 19.68 24.19 16.84
CA LYS A 174 20.86 23.32 16.63
C LYS A 174 21.58 23.47 15.28
N LYS A 175 21.38 24.56 14.52
CA LYS A 175 22.12 24.79 13.28
C LYS A 175 21.94 23.64 12.27
N LYS A 176 20.70 23.13 12.14
CA LYS A 176 20.35 21.98 11.29
C LYS A 176 19.36 22.36 10.20
N ASN A 177 19.38 21.59 9.11
CA ASN A 177 18.36 21.65 8.07
C ASN A 177 17.02 21.12 8.62
N VAL A 178 15.95 21.83 8.31
CA VAL A 178 14.58 21.53 8.70
C VAL A 178 13.68 21.52 7.47
N PHE A 179 12.55 20.81 7.57
CA PHE A 179 11.50 20.84 6.56
C PHE A 179 10.42 21.85 6.96
N ILE A 180 10.08 22.76 6.05
CA ILE A 180 8.88 23.59 6.15
C ILE A 180 7.76 22.82 5.45
N CYS A 181 6.69 22.54 6.18
CA CYS A 181 5.60 21.70 5.68
C CYS A 181 4.23 22.34 5.87
N LYS A 182 3.29 21.99 4.99
CA LYS A 182 1.85 22.25 5.13
C LYS A 182 1.16 21.01 5.69
N ASN A 183 0.46 21.16 6.80
CA ASN A 183 -0.33 20.09 7.41
C ASN A 183 -1.69 19.92 6.72
N PHE A 184 -2.18 18.68 6.65
CA PHE A 184 -3.53 18.35 6.18
C PHE A 184 -4.43 18.04 7.39
N ASN A 185 -5.43 18.90 7.62
CA ASN A 185 -6.36 18.77 8.74
C ASN A 185 -7.45 17.72 8.48
N THR A 186 -7.89 17.59 7.23
CA THR A 186 -8.89 16.61 6.80
C THR A 186 -8.22 15.45 6.07
N LYS A 187 -8.63 14.23 6.41
CA LYS A 187 -8.13 12.98 5.83
C LYS A 187 -9.32 12.07 5.62
N GLU A 188 -9.60 11.73 4.38
CA GLU A 188 -10.63 10.76 4.04
C GLU A 188 -9.95 9.47 3.57
N PRO A 189 -10.36 8.30 4.09
CA PRO A 189 -9.93 7.03 3.55
C PRO A 189 -10.31 6.96 2.06
N PHE A 190 -9.44 6.40 1.24
CA PHE A 190 -9.72 6.24 -0.20
C PHE A 190 -10.68 5.08 -0.51
N TYR A 191 -11.34 4.50 0.51
CA TYR A 191 -12.27 3.37 0.40
C TYR A 191 -13.39 3.47 1.44
#